data_AF-A0A8X6P813-F1
#
_entry.id   AF-A0A8X6P813-F1
#
_cell.length_a   1.000
_cell.length_b   1.000
_cell.length_c   1.000
_cell.angle_alpha   90.00
_cell.angle_beta   90.00
_cell.angle_gamma   90.00
#
_symmetry.space_group_name_H-M   'P 1'
#
loop_
_entity.id
_entity.type
_entity.pdbx_description
1 polymer ?
#
loop_
_entity_poly.entity_id
_entity_poly.type
_entity_poly.pdbx_seq_one_letter_code
_entity_poly.pdbx_strand_id
1 'polypeptide(L)'
;MSAENLYADREYERRKQLQYVNDSSFERYIRDVLKMIDENASITEPAMKIMDALVKDMFKQLANGTKDLMEKDDKRTMDEVDVKCATLELLQGEVARHAVSEGTKAVELFKNNVQSNVGDVGS
;
A
#
# COMPACT_ATOMS: atom_id res chain seq x y z
N MET A 1 -13.54 20.33 -30.48
CA MET A 1 -12.59 19.25 -30.11
C MET A 1 -13.38 17.96 -30.10
N SER A 2 -13.04 16.98 -30.94
CA SER A 2 -13.81 15.73 -31.04
C SER A 2 -13.59 14.84 -29.81
N ALA A 3 -14.57 14.00 -29.49
CA ALA A 3 -14.49 13.07 -28.36
C ALA A 3 -13.29 12.11 -28.46
N GLU A 4 -12.85 11.77 -29.68
CA GLU A 4 -11.70 10.90 -29.93
C GLU A 4 -10.37 11.46 -29.36
N ASN A 5 -10.13 12.77 -29.47
CA ASN A 5 -8.92 13.37 -28.94
C ASN A 5 -8.90 13.32 -27.40
N LEU A 6 -10.05 13.53 -26.75
CA LEU A 6 -10.17 13.44 -25.29
C LEU A 6 -9.98 12.01 -24.75
N TYR A 7 -10.38 10.98 -25.52
CA TYR A 7 -10.13 9.58 -25.16
C TYR A 7 -8.65 9.22 -25.30
N ALA A 8 -7.99 9.65 -26.37
CA ALA A 8 -6.56 9.43 -26.58
C ALA A 8 -5.71 10.08 -25.46
N ASP A 9 -6.04 11.31 -25.07
CA ASP A 9 -5.33 12.03 -23.99
C ASP A 9 -5.49 11.32 -22.64
N ARG A 10 -6.69 10.83 -22.30
CA ARG A 10 -6.91 10.07 -21.06
C ARG A 10 -6.15 8.76 -21.00
N GLU A 11 -6.09 8.03 -22.11
CA GLU A 11 -5.34 6.77 -22.19
C GLU A 11 -3.82 6.99 -22.13
N TYR A 12 -3.32 8.09 -22.71
CA TYR A 12 -1.91 8.48 -22.59
C TYR A 12 -1.53 8.78 -21.13
N GLU A 13 -2.31 9.60 -20.43
CA GLU A 13 -2.05 9.93 -19.02
C GLU A 13 -2.15 8.69 -18.12
N ARG A 14 -3.13 7.82 -18.38
CA ARG A 14 -3.26 6.54 -17.66
C ARG A 14 -2.03 5.66 -17.82
N ARG A 15 -1.50 5.52 -19.05
CA ARG A 15 -0.28 4.75 -19.33
C ARG A 15 0.94 5.35 -18.64
N LYS A 16 1.07 6.68 -18.65
CA LYS A 16 2.16 7.40 -17.99
C LYS A 16 2.12 7.23 -16.47
N GLN A 17 0.93 7.26 -15.86
CA GLN A 17 0.75 6.98 -14.43
C GLN A 17 1.10 5.52 -14.08
N LEU A 18 0.64 4.56 -14.89
CA LEU A 18 1.01 3.15 -14.71
C LEU A 18 2.52 2.92 -14.85
N GLN A 19 3.17 3.65 -15.76
CA GLN A 19 4.62 3.61 -15.92
C GLN A 19 5.36 4.17 -14.69
N TYR A 20 4.93 5.33 -14.18
CA TYR A 20 5.51 5.92 -12.96
C TYR A 20 5.40 4.99 -11.74
N VAL A 21 4.25 4.32 -11.57
CA VAL A 21 4.07 3.34 -10.49
C VAL A 21 4.97 2.12 -10.68
N ASN A 22 5.19 1.66 -11.91
CA ASN A 22 6.13 0.56 -12.19
C ASN A 22 7.60 0.95 -11.95
N ASP A 23 7.96 2.19 -12.25
CA ASP A 23 9.32 2.74 -12.05
C ASP A 23 9.61 3.06 -10.57
N SER A 24 8.57 3.20 -9.74
CA SER A 24 8.73 3.38 -8.30
C SER A 24 9.25 2.08 -7.65
N SER A 25 10.23 2.19 -6.76
CA SER A 25 10.93 1.05 -6.14
C SER A 25 10.83 1.12 -4.61
N PHE A 26 10.63 -0.04 -3.99
CA PHE A 26 10.63 -0.22 -2.55
C PHE A 26 12.03 -0.47 -1.95
N GLU A 27 13.09 -0.41 -2.78
CA GLU A 27 14.46 -0.74 -2.39
C GLU A 27 14.93 -0.11 -1.08
N ARG A 28 14.68 1.20 -0.92
CA ARG A 28 15.07 1.93 0.29
C ARG A 28 14.38 1.33 1.53
N TYR A 29 13.08 1.15 1.48
CA TYR A 29 12.29 0.62 2.59
C TYR A 29 12.66 -0.82 2.94
N ILE A 30 12.94 -1.65 1.93
CA ILE A 30 13.40 -3.02 2.14
C ILE A 30 14.75 -3.03 2.87
N ARG A 31 15.68 -2.13 2.53
CA ARG A 31 16.96 -1.99 3.25
C ARG A 31 16.77 -1.49 4.68
N ASP A 32 15.89 -0.51 4.86
CA ASP A 32 15.62 0.05 6.19
C ASP A 32 15.04 -1.02 7.12
N VAL A 33 14.08 -1.83 6.64
CA VAL A 33 13.51 -2.96 7.40
C VAL A 33 14.56 -4.06 7.65
N LEU A 34 15.40 -4.39 6.67
CA LEU A 34 16.46 -5.39 6.86
C LEU A 34 17.42 -4.98 8.00
N LYS A 35 17.81 -3.70 8.03
CA LYS A 35 18.70 -3.17 9.07
C LYS A 35 18.08 -3.13 10.46
N MET A 36 16.74 -3.01 10.56
CA MET A 36 16.04 -3.11 11.84
C MET A 36 16.15 -4.52 12.46
N ILE A 37 16.39 -5.54 11.63
CA ILE A 37 16.52 -6.94 12.06
C ILE A 37 17.99 -7.29 12.32
N ASP A 38 18.88 -6.94 11.39
CA ASP A 38 20.33 -7.14 11.51
C ASP A 38 21.08 -6.02 10.78
N GLU A 39 21.80 -5.20 11.55
CA GLU A 39 22.58 -4.06 11.04
C GLU A 39 23.73 -4.48 10.11
N ASN A 40 24.23 -5.71 10.24
CA ASN A 40 25.33 -6.23 9.43
C ASN A 40 24.84 -6.97 8.17
N ALA A 41 23.55 -7.25 8.08
CA ALA A 41 22.99 -7.94 6.92
C ALA A 41 22.99 -7.05 5.68
N SER A 42 23.19 -7.69 4.52
CA SER A 42 23.11 -7.04 3.22
C SER A 42 22.33 -7.92 2.25
N ILE A 43 21.72 -7.28 1.26
CA ILE A 43 20.93 -7.94 0.21
C ILE A 43 21.57 -7.67 -1.15
N THR A 44 21.69 -8.73 -1.95
CA THR A 44 22.24 -8.66 -3.31
C THR A 44 21.25 -7.99 -4.26
N GLU A 45 21.74 -7.42 -5.36
CA GLU A 45 20.88 -6.75 -6.35
C GLU A 45 19.80 -7.69 -6.96
N PRO A 46 20.09 -8.97 -7.30
CA PRO A 46 19.05 -9.88 -7.79
C PRO A 46 17.99 -10.19 -6.73
N ALA A 47 18.40 -10.42 -5.48
CA ALA A 47 17.47 -10.66 -4.38
C ALA A 47 16.61 -9.43 -4.10
N MET A 48 17.18 -8.25 -4.22
CA MET A 48 16.45 -6.99 -4.06
C MET A 48 15.35 -6.82 -5.11
N LYS A 49 15.62 -7.14 -6.38
CA LYS A 49 14.60 -7.11 -7.45
C LYS A 49 13.45 -8.08 -7.18
N ILE A 50 13.76 -9.28 -6.65
CA ILE A 50 12.75 -10.26 -6.26
C ILE A 50 11.89 -9.71 -5.12
N MET A 51 12.51 -9.11 -4.10
CA MET A 51 11.79 -8.52 -2.97
C MET A 51 10.90 -7.34 -3.39
N ASP A 52 11.39 -6.45 -4.25
CA ASP A 52 10.60 -5.33 -4.79
C ASP A 52 9.38 -5.84 -5.57
N ALA A 53 9.56 -6.84 -6.43
CA ALA A 53 8.47 -7.48 -7.16
C ALA A 53 7.45 -8.15 -6.21
N LEU A 54 7.93 -8.85 -5.18
CA LEU A 54 7.07 -9.49 -4.18
C LEU A 54 6.17 -8.46 -3.48
N VAL A 55 6.74 -7.34 -3.03
CA VAL A 55 5.97 -6.26 -2.36
C VAL A 55 4.93 -5.69 -3.31
N LYS A 56 5.31 -5.41 -4.57
CA LYS A 56 4.39 -4.91 -5.60
C LYS A 56 3.25 -5.89 -5.88
N ASP A 57 3.53 -7.18 -5.93
CA ASP A 57 2.52 -8.20 -6.22
C ASP A 57 1.57 -8.41 -5.03
N MET A 58 2.07 -8.38 -3.80
CA MET A 58 1.23 -8.37 -2.60
C MET A 58 0.33 -7.13 -2.54
N PHE A 59 0.87 -5.95 -2.86
CA PHE A 59 0.10 -4.70 -2.88
C PHE A 59 -1.01 -4.75 -3.93
N LYS A 60 -0.74 -5.24 -5.14
CA LYS A 60 -1.75 -5.40 -6.20
C LYS A 60 -2.86 -6.37 -5.76
N GLN A 61 -2.50 -7.49 -5.15
CA GLN A 61 -3.49 -8.45 -4.64
C GLN A 61 -4.37 -7.81 -3.56
N LEU A 62 -3.77 -7.07 -2.62
CA LEU A 62 -4.50 -6.36 -1.57
C LEU A 62 -5.45 -5.29 -2.13
N ALA A 63 -4.96 -4.47 -3.07
CA ALA A 63 -5.77 -3.44 -3.71
C ALA A 63 -6.95 -4.04 -4.48
N ASN A 64 -6.73 -5.12 -5.22
CA ASN A 64 -7.80 -5.81 -5.94
C ASN A 64 -8.82 -6.45 -4.99
N GLY A 65 -8.36 -7.17 -3.97
CA GLY A 65 -9.25 -7.77 -2.97
C GLY A 65 -10.08 -6.73 -2.24
N THR A 66 -9.47 -5.59 -1.87
CA THR A 66 -10.19 -4.49 -1.21
C THR A 66 -11.23 -3.88 -2.15
N LYS A 67 -10.88 -3.68 -3.42
CA LYS A 67 -11.81 -3.18 -4.44
C LYS A 67 -13.02 -4.12 -4.58
N ASP A 68 -12.78 -5.43 -4.69
CA ASP A 68 -13.85 -6.41 -4.85
C ASP A 68 -14.79 -6.47 -3.62
N LEU A 69 -14.25 -6.27 -2.41
CA LEU A 69 -15.05 -6.12 -1.20
C LEU A 69 -15.91 -4.86 -1.21
N MET A 70 -15.33 -3.71 -1.61
CA MET A 70 -16.07 -2.46 -1.72
C MET A 70 -17.21 -2.54 -2.75
N GLU A 71 -16.97 -3.19 -3.89
CA GLU A 71 -17.98 -3.39 -4.93
C GLU A 71 -19.13 -4.29 -4.44
N LYS A 72 -18.85 -5.30 -3.60
CA LYS A 72 -19.89 -6.15 -2.99
C LYS A 72 -20.74 -5.41 -1.97
N ASP A 73 -20.14 -4.46 -1.26
CA ASP A 73 -20.80 -3.68 -0.20
C ASP A 73 -21.41 -2.35 -0.74
N ASP A 74 -21.44 -2.14 -2.06
CA ASP A 74 -21.87 -0.90 -2.72
C ASP A 74 -21.18 0.38 -2.18
N LYS A 75 -19.96 0.23 -1.66
CA LYS A 75 -19.18 1.32 -1.08
C LYS A 75 -18.40 2.08 -2.16
N ARG A 76 -18.42 3.41 -2.07
CA ARG A 76 -17.62 4.30 -2.94
C ARG A 76 -16.32 4.79 -2.30
N THR A 77 -16.15 4.59 -1.01
CA THR A 77 -14.99 5.05 -0.23
C THR A 77 -14.44 3.87 0.55
N MET A 78 -13.13 3.66 0.43
CA MET A 78 -12.40 2.60 1.13
C MET A 78 -12.18 3.01 2.58
N ASP A 79 -12.43 2.10 3.51
CA ASP A 79 -12.13 2.28 4.93
C ASP A 79 -11.09 1.26 5.46
N GLU A 80 -10.67 1.46 6.71
CA GLU A 80 -9.69 0.60 7.40
C GLU A 80 -10.21 -0.83 7.62
N VAL A 81 -11.53 -1.05 7.60
CA VAL A 81 -12.17 -2.36 7.72
C VAL A 81 -12.07 -3.11 6.40
N ASP A 82 -12.28 -2.44 5.27
CA ASP A 82 -12.17 -3.04 3.93
C ASP A 82 -10.75 -3.62 3.71
N VAL A 83 -9.72 -2.83 4.04
CA VAL A 83 -8.31 -3.26 3.94
C VAL A 83 -8.01 -4.43 4.89
N LYS A 84 -8.54 -4.38 6.12
CA LYS A 84 -8.39 -5.47 7.09
C LYS A 84 -9.04 -6.76 6.59
N CYS A 85 -10.24 -6.69 6.06
CA CYS A 85 -10.96 -7.84 5.50
C CYS A 85 -10.21 -8.44 4.31
N ALA A 86 -9.74 -7.61 3.36
CA ALA A 86 -8.91 -8.08 2.25
C ALA A 86 -7.61 -8.73 2.73
N THR A 87 -6.99 -8.19 3.78
CA THR A 87 -5.77 -8.77 4.38
C THR A 87 -6.03 -10.17 4.94
N LEU A 88 -7.17 -10.37 5.62
CA LEU A 88 -7.58 -11.68 6.15
C LEU A 88 -7.97 -12.67 5.05
N GLU A 89 -8.45 -12.18 3.89
CA GLU A 89 -8.77 -13.03 2.74
C GLU A 89 -7.49 -13.51 2.03
N LEU A 90 -6.47 -12.65 1.92
CA LEU A 90 -5.22 -12.96 1.22
C LEU A 90 -4.21 -13.75 2.05
N LEU A 91 -4.16 -13.52 3.37
CA LEU A 91 -3.20 -14.14 4.27
C LEU A 91 -3.89 -15.15 5.18
N GLN A 92 -3.19 -16.22 5.55
CA GLN A 92 -3.73 -17.27 6.43
C GLN A 92 -2.92 -17.43 7.71
N GLY A 93 -3.54 -18.00 8.75
CA GLY A 93 -2.86 -18.42 9.98
C GLY A 93 -2.30 -17.27 10.82
N GLU A 94 -1.08 -17.44 11.32
CA GLU A 94 -0.40 -16.45 12.19
C GLU A 94 0.00 -15.17 11.46
N VAL A 95 0.37 -15.28 10.18
CA VAL A 95 0.78 -14.12 9.38
C VAL A 95 -0.39 -13.14 9.23
N ALA A 96 -1.60 -13.64 8.99
CA ALA A 96 -2.80 -12.80 8.89
C ALA A 96 -3.09 -12.05 10.20
N ARG A 97 -2.98 -12.75 11.34
CA ARG A 97 -3.19 -12.16 12.67
C ARG A 97 -2.20 -11.05 12.98
N HIS A 98 -0.91 -11.28 12.70
CA HIS A 98 0.12 -10.26 12.91
C HIS A 98 -0.03 -9.09 11.95
N ALA A 99 -0.32 -9.33 10.66
CA ALA A 99 -0.52 -8.26 9.68
C ALA A 99 -1.66 -7.31 10.09
N VAL A 100 -2.80 -7.86 10.54
CA VAL A 100 -3.93 -7.05 11.04
C VAL A 100 -3.55 -6.29 12.31
N SER A 101 -2.79 -6.92 13.23
CA SER A 101 -2.35 -6.26 14.45
C SER A 101 -1.41 -5.08 14.16
N GLU A 102 -0.42 -5.26 13.29
CA GLU A 102 0.52 -4.19 12.92
C GLU A 102 -0.18 -3.08 12.14
N GLY A 103 -1.12 -3.42 11.25
CA GLY A 103 -1.95 -2.43 10.56
C GLY A 103 -2.79 -1.58 11.51
N THR A 104 -3.41 -2.20 12.52
CA THR A 104 -4.22 -1.50 13.53
C THR A 104 -3.36 -0.53 14.35
N LYS A 105 -2.19 -0.98 14.82
CA LYS A 105 -1.23 -0.12 15.53
C LYS A 105 -0.80 1.07 14.69
N ALA A 106 -0.53 0.87 13.40
CA ALA A 106 -0.13 1.95 12.50
C ALA A 106 -1.23 3.02 12.35
N VAL A 107 -2.50 2.60 12.23
CA VAL A 107 -3.66 3.51 12.17
C VAL A 107 -3.80 4.30 13.47
N GLU A 108 -3.66 3.66 14.63
CA GLU A 108 -3.73 4.31 15.93
C GLU A 108 -2.62 5.35 16.12
N LEU A 109 -1.37 4.99 15.78
CA LEU A 109 -0.23 5.92 15.82
C LEU A 109 -0.46 7.14 14.93
N PHE A 110 -1.01 6.95 13.74
CA PHE A 110 -1.34 8.05 12.85
C PHE A 110 -2.41 8.96 13.46
N LYS A 111 -3.52 8.39 13.96
CA LYS A 111 -4.61 9.15 14.62
C LYS A 111 -4.09 9.96 15.81
N ASN A 112 -3.23 9.38 16.64
CA ASN A 112 -2.64 10.04 17.81
C ASN A 112 -1.70 11.19 17.43
N ASN A 113 -0.84 10.98 16.42
CA ASN A 113 0.08 12.02 15.95
C ASN A 113 -0.66 13.21 15.32
N VAL A 114 -1.80 12.96 14.67
CA VAL A 114 -2.67 14.03 14.14
C VAL A 114 -3.28 14.84 15.28
N GLN A 115 -3.75 14.20 16.36
CA GLN A 115 -4.33 14.90 17.52
C GLN A 115 -3.31 15.78 18.26
N SER A 116 -2.07 15.31 18.43
CA SER A 116 -0.99 16.07 19.06
C SER A 116 -0.64 17.37 18.31
N ASN A 117 -0.78 17.39 16.98
CA ASN A 117 -0.47 18.57 16.16
C ASN A 117 -1.61 19.61 16.08
N VAL A 118 -2.83 19.25 16.51
CA VAL A 118 -3.99 20.17 16.54
C VAL A 118 -4.14 20.83 17.92
N GLY A 119 -3.43 20.34 18.94
CA GLY A 119 -3.53 20.81 20.33
C GLY A 119 -2.76 22.10 20.68
N ASP A 120 -2.07 22.75 19.74
CA ASP A 120 -1.22 23.93 20.01
C ASP A 120 -1.65 25.19 19.23
N VAL A 121 -2.95 25.34 18.99
CA VAL A 121 -3.56 26.59 18.50
C VAL A 121 -4.70 26.99 19.43
N GLY A 122 -4.36 27.46 20.62
CA GLY A 122 -5.30 28.16 21.48
C GLY A 122 -5.22 27.79 22.96
N SER A 123 -4.36 28.49 23.69
CA SER A 123 -4.63 29.01 25.03
C SER A 123 -3.82 30.28 25.23
#